data_AF-A0A2V8LCM3-F1
#
_entry.id   AF-A0A2V8LCM3-F1
#
_cell.length_a   1.000
_cell.length_b   1.000
_cell.length_c   1.000
_cell.angle_alpha   90.00
_cell.angle_beta   90.00
_cell.angle_gamma   90.00
#
_symmetry.space_group_name_H-M   'P 1'
#
loop_
_entity.id
_entity.type
_entity.pdbx_description
1 polymer ?
#
loop_
_entity_poly.entity_id
_entity_poly.type
_entity_poly.pdbx_seq_one_letter_code
_entity_poly.pdbx_strand_id
1 'polypeptide(L)'
;MNRGYNSNDRLVRPPLFRETDVVLMCLGCGGILILLYVATACWYFSMRQIQEIAAYSLLTFGFCYLFLWHLLRQRRRTAEKWPPVQISPLRDRRNIEQAWSQDAVVLGYDAFGNPWLWPDRIRVMQGIVLGQTGSGKTTLLRNIITQDLSRRVGPSRESHKIPMVIFDGKGDLEFFHSLLPHIHRAGRLQDLRLLNPARPDISVLYNPFHCDDDNYMAQVNMVFGSFNLHDEFFAKHQLNYLADIV
;
A
#
# COMPACT_ATOMS: atom_id res chain seq x y z
N MET A 1 -52.18 19.27 -19.93
CA MET A 1 -53.28 20.11 -19.45
C MET A 1 -53.21 20.13 -17.92
N ASN A 2 -53.34 21.31 -17.33
CA ASN A 2 -53.31 21.68 -15.91
C ASN A 2 -52.00 21.74 -15.11
N ARG A 3 -51.56 23.01 -15.00
CA ARG A 3 -50.83 23.66 -13.91
C ARG A 3 -51.35 23.26 -12.52
N GLY A 4 -50.41 23.18 -11.58
CA GLY A 4 -50.65 23.26 -10.15
C GLY A 4 -49.36 23.69 -9.44
N TYR A 5 -49.07 24.99 -9.49
CA TYR A 5 -48.07 25.64 -8.65
C TYR A 5 -48.45 25.40 -7.18
N ASN A 6 -47.60 24.74 -6.40
CA ASN A 6 -47.66 24.84 -4.95
C ASN A 6 -46.25 25.06 -4.41
N SER A 7 -46.01 26.33 -4.11
CA SER A 7 -44.86 26.91 -3.44
C SER A 7 -44.71 26.34 -2.03
N ASN A 8 -43.80 25.37 -1.88
CA ASN A 8 -43.16 25.14 -0.60
C ASN A 8 -41.93 26.06 -0.53
N ASP A 9 -42.12 27.21 0.11
CA ASP A 9 -41.07 28.11 0.56
C ASP A 9 -40.11 27.36 1.49
N ARG A 10 -39.08 26.74 0.90
CA ARG A 10 -37.83 26.51 1.61
C ARG A 10 -37.18 27.89 1.72
N LEU A 11 -37.34 28.52 2.87
CA LEU A 11 -36.53 29.65 3.32
C LEU A 11 -35.05 29.31 3.12
N VAL A 12 -34.51 29.70 1.97
CA VAL A 12 -33.08 29.76 1.71
C VAL A 12 -32.56 30.87 2.60
N ARG A 13 -32.15 30.51 3.83
CA ARG A 13 -31.41 31.43 4.69
C ARG A 13 -30.15 31.84 3.92
N PRO A 14 -29.90 33.14 3.68
CA PRO A 14 -28.66 33.56 3.05
C PRO A 14 -27.47 33.11 3.92
N PRO A 15 -26.34 32.72 3.32
CA PRO A 15 -25.19 32.26 4.09
C PRO A 15 -24.68 33.38 5.00
N LEU A 16 -24.71 33.14 6.31
CA LEU A 16 -24.20 33.98 7.40
C LEU A 16 -22.70 34.37 7.25
N PHE A 17 -21.98 33.75 6.31
CA PHE A 17 -20.57 34.03 6.04
C PHE A 17 -20.29 35.49 5.67
N ARG A 18 -21.22 36.18 5.00
CA ARG A 18 -21.00 37.57 4.58
C ARG A 18 -21.02 38.56 5.75
N GLU A 19 -21.82 38.30 6.78
CA GLU A 19 -21.93 39.18 7.95
C GLU A 19 -20.75 38.96 8.91
N THR A 20 -20.29 37.72 9.07
CA THR A 20 -19.12 37.41 9.91
C THR A 20 -17.84 38.05 9.39
N ASP A 21 -17.63 38.07 8.06
CA ASP A 21 -16.45 38.66 7.44
C ASP A 21 -16.42 40.19 7.62
N VAL A 22 -17.59 40.83 7.51
CA VAL A 22 -17.74 42.28 7.72
C VAL A 22 -17.50 42.64 9.19
N VAL A 23 -18.06 41.88 10.13
CA VAL A 23 -17.83 42.10 11.57
C VAL A 23 -16.36 41.91 11.93
N LEU A 24 -15.68 40.89 11.39
CA LEU A 24 -14.25 40.67 11.58
C LEU A 24 -13.40 41.81 11.01
N MET A 25 -13.74 42.33 9.84
CA MET A 25 -13.07 43.52 9.29
C MET A 25 -13.29 44.75 10.17
N CYS A 26 -14.51 45.00 10.63
CA CYS A 26 -14.81 46.13 11.50
C CYS A 26 -14.06 46.03 12.85
N LEU A 27 -14.00 44.84 13.45
CA LEU A 27 -13.25 44.58 14.68
C LEU A 27 -11.73 44.73 14.47
N GLY A 28 -11.21 44.23 13.34
CA GLY A 28 -9.80 44.38 12.97
C GLY A 28 -9.41 45.85 12.76
N CYS A 29 -10.20 46.60 12.00
CA CYS A 29 -10.00 48.04 11.79
C CYS A 29 -10.11 48.82 13.11
N GLY A 30 -11.08 48.49 13.96
CA GLY A 30 -11.22 49.09 15.29
C GLY A 30 -10.02 48.82 16.19
N GLY A 31 -9.52 47.58 16.20
CA GLY A 31 -8.32 47.21 16.96
C GLY A 31 -7.06 47.95 16.50
N ILE A 32 -6.88 48.14 15.19
CA ILE A 32 -5.77 48.91 14.62
C ILE A 32 -5.86 50.38 15.03
N LEU A 33 -7.05 50.98 15.01
CA LEU A 33 -7.26 52.36 15.44
C LEU A 33 -6.96 52.55 16.93
N ILE A 34 -7.35 51.60 17.79
CA ILE A 34 -7.04 51.62 19.22
C ILE A 34 -5.53 51.50 19.44
N LEU A 35 -4.85 50.62 18.72
CA LEU A 35 -3.39 50.47 18.81
C LEU A 35 -2.65 51.73 18.36
N LEU A 36 -3.10 52.38 17.29
CA LEU A 36 -2.55 53.66 16.83
C LEU A 36 -2.81 54.79 17.83
N TYR A 37 -4.00 54.82 18.44
CA TYR A 37 -4.33 55.77 19.49
C TYR A 37 -3.44 55.59 20.73
N VAL A 38 -3.26 54.36 21.22
CA VAL A 38 -2.37 54.06 22.35
C VAL A 38 -0.91 54.39 22.02
N ALA A 39 -0.45 54.06 20.81
CA ALA A 39 0.93 54.34 20.38
C ALA A 39 1.24 55.85 20.32
N THR A 40 0.27 56.66 19.89
CA THR A 40 0.43 58.12 19.76
C THR A 40 0.14 58.85 21.07
N ALA A 41 -0.90 58.47 21.82
CA ALA A 41 -1.37 59.17 23.00
C ALA A 41 -0.71 58.72 24.31
N CYS A 42 -0.37 57.43 24.45
CA CYS A 42 0.23 56.90 25.68
C CYS A 42 1.75 56.69 25.56
N TRP A 43 2.26 56.36 24.37
CA TRP A 43 3.68 56.07 24.15
C TRP A 43 4.45 57.16 23.41
N TYR A 44 3.78 58.25 22.99
CA TYR A 44 4.38 59.41 22.31
C TYR A 44 5.28 59.03 21.12
N PHE A 45 4.94 57.97 20.38
CA PHE A 45 5.71 57.61 19.19
C PHE A 45 5.54 58.65 18.09
N SER A 46 6.68 59.04 17.50
CA SER A 46 6.72 59.89 16.30
C SER A 46 6.09 59.15 15.12
N MET A 47 5.47 59.89 14.20
CA MET A 47 4.86 59.31 13.00
C MET A 47 5.87 58.53 12.14
N ARG A 48 7.16 58.88 12.21
CA ARG A 48 8.24 58.10 11.58
C ARG A 48 8.46 56.74 12.25
N GLN A 49 8.43 56.69 13.58
CA GLN A 49 8.62 55.44 14.35
C GLN A 49 7.46 54.46 14.12
N ILE A 50 6.23 54.98 14.01
CA ILE A 50 5.06 54.15 13.66
C ILE A 50 5.20 53.55 12.26
N GLN A 51 5.70 54.33 11.29
CA GLN A 51 5.97 53.84 9.93
C GLN A 51 7.07 52.76 9.90
N GLU A 52 8.16 52.96 10.65
CA GLU A 52 9.23 51.97 10.76
C GLU A 52 8.74 50.66 11.39
N ILE A 53 8.01 50.73 12.51
CA ILE A 53 7.44 49.54 13.16
C ILE A 53 6.47 48.80 12.23
N ALA A 54 5.61 49.53 11.51
CA ALA A 54 4.69 48.94 10.55
C ALA A 54 5.44 48.24 9.40
N ALA A 55 6.48 48.89 8.86
CA ALA A 55 7.30 48.32 7.79
C ALA A 55 8.04 47.05 8.24
N TYR A 56 8.70 47.08 9.40
CA TYR A 56 9.40 45.91 9.95
C TYR A 56 8.44 44.78 10.29
N SER A 57 7.25 45.08 10.81
CA SER A 57 6.23 44.08 11.10
C SER A 57 5.76 43.39 9.81
N LEU A 58 5.46 44.16 8.77
CA LEU A 58 4.98 43.63 7.50
C LEU A 58 6.02 42.76 6.80
N LEU A 59 7.30 43.17 6.83
CA LEU A 59 8.41 42.35 6.34
C LEU A 59 8.56 41.06 7.14
N THR A 60 8.46 41.13 8.47
CA THR A 60 8.59 39.94 9.35
C THR A 60 7.44 38.96 9.09
N PHE A 61 6.20 39.43 9.05
CA PHE A 61 5.04 38.60 8.74
C PHE A 61 5.10 38.02 7.32
N GLY A 62 5.53 38.81 6.34
CA GLY A 62 5.75 38.36 4.97
C GLY A 62 6.81 37.25 4.90
N PHE A 63 7.93 37.41 5.59
CA PHE A 63 8.97 36.39 5.68
C PHE A 63 8.47 35.13 6.40
N CYS A 64 7.83 35.25 7.56
CA CYS A 64 7.25 34.12 8.28
C CYS A 64 6.23 33.36 7.42
N TYR A 65 5.37 34.08 6.70
CA TYR A 65 4.41 33.48 5.78
C TYR A 65 5.09 32.71 4.65
N LEU A 66 6.05 33.33 3.95
CA LEU A 66 6.79 32.68 2.88
C LEU A 66 7.61 31.48 3.37
N PHE A 67 8.19 31.58 4.56
CA PHE A 67 8.95 30.50 5.19
C PHE A 67 8.05 29.32 5.56
N LEU A 68 6.92 29.57 6.23
CA LEU A 68 5.90 28.54 6.53
C LEU A 68 5.37 27.90 5.25
N TRP A 69 5.05 28.71 4.25
CA TRP A 69 4.59 28.24 2.95
C TRP A 69 5.64 27.37 2.26
N HIS A 70 6.91 27.76 2.32
CA HIS A 70 8.02 26.98 1.76
C HIS A 70 8.15 25.62 2.46
N LEU A 71 8.14 25.59 3.80
CA LEU A 71 8.22 24.33 4.57
C LEU A 71 7.06 23.38 4.26
N LEU A 72 5.83 23.91 4.22
CA LEU A 72 4.64 23.13 3.89
C LEU A 72 4.68 22.61 2.44
N ARG A 73 5.13 23.45 1.50
CA ARG A 73 5.22 23.08 0.08
C ARG A 73 6.39 22.16 -0.22
N GLN A 74 7.48 22.24 0.54
CA GLN A 74 8.64 21.36 0.39
C GLN A 74 8.26 19.90 0.58
N ARG A 75 7.45 19.57 1.60
CA ARG A 75 6.94 18.20 1.80
C ARG A 75 6.17 17.68 0.59
N ARG A 76 5.29 18.51 0.01
CA ARG A 76 4.54 18.16 -1.20
C ARG A 76 5.47 17.95 -2.40
N ARG A 77 6.43 18.85 -2.60
CA ARG A 77 7.43 18.73 -3.68
C ARG A 77 8.28 17.47 -3.55
N THR A 78 8.66 17.08 -2.34
CA THR A 78 9.40 15.83 -2.10
C THR A 78 8.53 14.62 -2.43
N ALA A 79 7.25 14.64 -2.04
CA ALA A 79 6.31 13.58 -2.40
C ALA A 79 6.09 13.48 -3.92
N GLU A 80 6.05 14.61 -4.64
CA GLU A 80 5.92 14.62 -6.11
C GLU A 80 7.16 14.07 -6.81
N LYS A 81 8.36 14.33 -6.28
CA LYS A 81 9.63 13.92 -6.90
C LYS A 81 9.99 12.46 -6.70
N TRP A 82 9.36 11.74 -5.76
CA TRP A 82 9.66 10.33 -5.42
C TRP A 82 11.16 10.01 -5.44
N PRO A 83 11.98 10.69 -4.62
CA PRO A 83 13.42 10.42 -4.59
C PRO A 83 13.69 8.97 -4.19
N PRO A 84 14.78 8.35 -4.67
CA PRO A 84 15.17 7.02 -4.24
C PRO A 84 15.53 7.04 -2.75
N VAL A 85 14.61 6.55 -1.91
CA VAL A 85 14.84 6.45 -0.46
C VAL A 85 15.61 5.17 -0.17
N GLN A 86 16.78 5.31 0.45
CA GLN A 86 17.54 4.18 0.96
C GLN A 86 17.24 3.99 2.44
N ILE A 87 16.76 2.81 2.80
CA ILE A 87 16.50 2.43 4.19
C ILE A 87 17.65 1.56 4.69
N SER A 88 18.21 1.92 5.85
CA SER A 88 19.24 1.10 6.49
C SER A 88 18.69 -0.29 6.84
N PRO A 89 19.46 -1.38 6.72
CA PRO A 89 18.98 -2.73 7.03
C PRO A 89 18.43 -2.92 8.45
N LEU A 90 19.00 -2.20 9.44
CA LEU A 90 18.53 -2.25 10.83
C LEU A 90 17.13 -1.63 10.98
N ARG A 91 16.90 -0.48 10.33
CA ARG A 91 15.59 0.18 10.32
C ARG A 91 14.56 -0.66 9.57
N ASP A 92 14.94 -1.24 8.44
CA ASP A 92 14.08 -2.13 7.67
C ASP A 92 13.62 -3.34 8.49
N ARG A 93 14.56 -4.01 9.16
CA ARG A 93 14.24 -5.13 10.06
C ARG A 93 13.28 -4.73 11.18
N ARG A 94 13.48 -3.57 11.82
CA ARG A 94 12.57 -3.07 12.87
C ARG A 94 11.17 -2.82 12.31
N ASN A 95 11.07 -2.21 11.13
CA ASN A 95 9.78 -1.97 10.48
C ASN A 95 9.07 -3.28 10.12
N ILE A 96 9.81 -4.28 9.65
CA ILE A 96 9.28 -5.62 9.35
C ILE A 96 8.77 -6.30 10.62
N GLU A 97 9.55 -6.31 11.69
CA GLU A 97 9.14 -6.89 12.99
C GLU A 97 7.90 -6.17 13.55
N GLN A 98 7.82 -4.84 13.39
CA GLN A 98 6.65 -4.04 13.77
C GLN A 98 5.43 -4.26 12.86
N ALA A 99 5.64 -4.57 11.58
CA ALA A 99 4.56 -4.93 10.66
C ALA A 99 3.96 -6.29 11.01
N TRP A 100 4.81 -7.25 11.38
CA TRP A 100 4.37 -8.58 11.79
C TRP A 100 3.52 -8.56 13.05
N SER A 101 3.80 -7.67 14.01
CA SER A 101 2.95 -7.51 15.20
C SER A 101 1.58 -6.90 14.89
N GLN A 102 1.37 -6.39 13.67
CA GLN A 102 0.11 -5.83 13.17
C GLN A 102 -0.51 -6.71 12.07
N ASP A 103 -0.12 -7.99 11.98
CA ASP A 103 -0.57 -8.94 10.96
C ASP A 103 -0.44 -8.38 9.54
N ALA A 104 0.74 -7.83 9.23
CA ALA A 104 1.04 -7.22 7.94
C ALA A 104 2.46 -7.53 7.46
N VAL A 105 2.71 -7.30 6.16
CA VAL A 105 4.05 -7.29 5.56
C VAL A 105 4.38 -5.92 4.99
N VAL A 106 5.66 -5.59 4.91
CA VAL A 106 6.13 -4.33 4.32
C VAL A 106 6.31 -4.54 2.82
N LEU A 107 5.56 -3.85 1.95
CA LEU A 107 5.79 -3.90 0.51
C LEU A 107 6.94 -3.01 0.05
N GLY A 108 7.13 -1.90 0.75
CA GLY A 108 8.11 -0.89 0.39
C GLY A 108 7.99 0.33 1.29
N TYR A 109 8.53 1.45 0.80
CA TYR A 109 8.62 2.69 1.54
C TYR A 109 8.08 3.85 0.73
N ASP A 110 7.44 4.81 1.40
CA ASP A 110 7.06 6.07 0.77
C ASP A 110 8.28 6.98 0.54
N ALA A 111 8.05 8.13 -0.11
CA ALA A 111 9.08 9.15 -0.36
C ALA A 111 9.72 9.74 0.92
N PHE A 112 9.15 9.47 2.10
CA PHE A 112 9.63 9.93 3.40
C PHE A 112 10.28 8.80 4.22
N GLY A 113 10.32 7.58 3.69
CA GLY A 113 10.86 6.40 4.35
C GLY A 113 9.94 5.77 5.40
N ASN A 114 8.63 6.03 5.33
CA ASN A 114 7.63 5.31 6.12
C ASN A 114 7.25 4.00 5.42
N PRO A 115 7.09 2.89 6.17
CA PRO A 115 6.75 1.60 5.59
C PRO A 115 5.33 1.59 5.04
N TRP A 116 5.16 1.05 3.83
CA TRP A 116 3.86 0.75 3.25
C TRP A 116 3.48 -0.68 3.61
N LEU A 117 2.44 -0.83 4.43
CA LEU A 117 2.02 -2.11 4.98
C LEU A 117 0.94 -2.75 4.10
N TRP A 118 1.04 -4.06 3.91
CA TRP A 118 0.01 -4.90 3.30
C TRP A 118 -0.57 -5.86 4.35
N PRO A 119 -1.74 -5.52 4.93
CA PRO A 119 -2.34 -6.30 6.00
C PRO A 119 -2.90 -7.64 5.53
N ASP A 120 -2.81 -8.66 6.37
CA ASP A 120 -3.24 -10.03 6.06
C ASP A 120 -4.75 -10.10 5.74
N ARG A 121 -5.58 -9.29 6.40
CA ARG A 121 -7.02 -9.17 6.09
C ARG A 121 -7.31 -8.81 4.62
N ILE A 122 -6.41 -8.08 3.98
CA ILE A 122 -6.53 -7.68 2.56
C ILE A 122 -5.89 -8.75 1.68
N ARG A 123 -4.80 -9.38 2.14
CA ARG A 123 -4.06 -10.41 1.40
C ARG A 123 -4.88 -11.67 1.10
N VAL A 124 -5.96 -11.91 1.85
CA VAL A 124 -6.94 -12.97 1.54
C VAL A 124 -7.63 -12.73 0.19
N MET A 125 -7.78 -11.48 -0.26
CA MET A 125 -8.53 -11.11 -1.47
C MET A 125 -7.72 -11.23 -2.78
N GLN A 126 -6.55 -11.88 -2.76
CA GLN A 126 -5.59 -11.98 -3.86
C GLN A 126 -4.96 -10.63 -4.27
N GLY A 127 -3.80 -10.69 -4.93
CA GLY A 127 -3.09 -9.50 -5.41
C GLY A 127 -2.49 -9.74 -6.80
N ILE A 128 -2.61 -8.75 -7.68
CA ILE A 128 -2.11 -8.81 -9.05
C ILE A 128 -0.96 -7.81 -9.19
N VAL A 129 0.22 -8.29 -9.60
CA VAL A 129 1.39 -7.45 -9.89
C VAL A 129 1.60 -7.40 -11.40
N LEU A 130 1.41 -6.23 -11.99
CA LEU A 130 1.59 -5.98 -13.42
C LEU A 130 2.88 -5.22 -13.67
N GLY A 131 3.58 -5.56 -14.76
CA GLY A 131 4.80 -4.87 -15.16
C GLY A 131 5.57 -5.62 -16.25
N GLN A 132 6.43 -4.93 -16.98
CA GLN A 132 7.30 -5.53 -17.99
C GLN A 132 8.52 -6.22 -17.35
N THR A 133 9.26 -7.03 -18.12
CA THR A 133 10.51 -7.63 -17.64
C THR A 133 11.50 -6.52 -17.25
N GLY A 134 12.24 -6.72 -16.15
CA GLY A 134 13.14 -5.69 -15.61
C GLY A 134 12.47 -4.65 -14.70
N SER A 135 11.13 -4.60 -14.61
CA SER A 135 10.43 -3.63 -13.75
C SER A 135 10.46 -3.95 -12.24
N GLY A 136 11.21 -4.97 -11.83
CA GLY A 136 11.33 -5.36 -10.41
C GLY A 136 10.24 -6.29 -9.86
N LYS A 137 9.38 -6.89 -10.71
CA LYS A 137 8.35 -7.86 -10.26
C LYS A 137 8.92 -8.99 -9.39
N THR A 138 9.99 -9.62 -9.87
CA THR A 138 10.66 -10.72 -9.16
C THR A 138 11.25 -10.24 -7.83
N THR A 139 11.78 -9.03 -7.77
CA THR A 139 12.29 -8.42 -6.52
C THR A 139 11.15 -8.17 -5.53
N LEU A 140 10.01 -7.64 -5.98
CA LEU A 140 8.83 -7.44 -5.14
C LEU A 140 8.33 -8.77 -4.56
N LEU A 141 8.14 -9.79 -5.41
CA LEU A 141 7.73 -11.12 -4.96
C LEU A 141 8.74 -11.74 -3.99
N ARG A 142 10.05 -11.63 -4.29
CA ARG A 142 11.12 -12.09 -3.39
C ARG A 142 10.99 -11.41 -2.02
N ASN A 143 10.78 -10.10 -1.96
CA ASN A 143 10.64 -9.36 -0.71
C ASN A 143 9.42 -9.78 0.12
N ILE A 144 8.31 -10.11 -0.54
CA ILE A 144 7.10 -10.62 0.15
C ILE A 144 7.38 -12.03 0.68
N ILE A 145 7.90 -12.91 -0.17
CA ILE A 145 8.19 -14.32 0.16
C ILE A 145 9.17 -14.42 1.31
N THR A 146 10.24 -13.64 1.33
CA THR A 146 11.25 -13.71 2.40
C THR A 146 10.71 -13.29 3.77
N GLN A 147 9.78 -12.33 3.80
CA GLN A 147 9.05 -11.96 5.01
C GLN A 147 8.11 -13.09 5.46
N ASP A 148 7.32 -13.65 4.55
CA ASP A 148 6.39 -14.74 4.84
C ASP A 148 7.10 -16.05 5.24
N LEU A 149 8.31 -16.30 4.72
CA LEU A 149 9.12 -17.44 5.11
C LEU A 149 9.53 -17.38 6.59
N SER A 150 9.79 -16.17 7.09
CA SER A 150 10.36 -15.95 8.42
C SER A 150 9.31 -15.69 9.50
N ARG A 151 8.16 -15.11 9.14
CA ARG A 151 7.11 -14.77 10.10
C ARG A 151 6.26 -15.98 10.48
N ARG A 152 5.68 -15.92 11.68
CA ARG A 152 4.64 -16.86 12.11
C ARG A 152 3.30 -16.13 12.21
N VAL A 153 2.22 -16.84 11.91
CA VAL A 153 0.85 -16.31 11.88
C VAL A 153 -0.06 -17.12 12.81
N GLY A 154 -1.18 -16.52 13.19
CA GLY A 154 -2.17 -17.12 14.10
C GLY A 154 -1.99 -16.72 15.57
N PRO A 155 -2.94 -17.10 16.43
CA PRO A 155 -2.92 -16.77 17.86
C PRO A 155 -1.65 -17.29 18.55
N SER A 156 -1.21 -16.67 19.64
CA SER A 156 0.05 -17.03 20.32
C SER A 156 0.15 -18.51 20.73
N ARG A 157 -0.99 -19.18 20.96
CA ARG A 157 -1.05 -20.61 21.29
C ARG A 157 -1.00 -21.57 20.08
N GLU A 158 -1.31 -21.08 18.88
CA GLU A 158 -1.42 -21.86 17.63
C GLU A 158 -0.59 -21.22 16.49
N SER A 159 0.51 -20.58 16.87
CA SER A 159 1.38 -19.85 15.94
C SER A 159 2.11 -20.81 15.01
N HIS A 160 1.80 -20.75 13.71
CA HIS A 160 2.34 -21.63 12.68
C HIS A 160 3.05 -20.85 11.56
N LYS A 161 3.87 -21.55 10.78
CA LYS A 161 4.53 -20.99 9.60
C LYS A 161 3.54 -20.98 8.43
N ILE A 162 3.61 -19.97 7.57
CA ILE A 162 2.74 -19.86 6.40
C ILE A 162 3.10 -20.97 5.39
N PRO A 163 2.15 -21.84 4.98
CA PRO A 163 2.34 -22.75 3.85
C PRO A 163 2.38 -21.94 2.56
N MET A 164 3.32 -22.23 1.67
CA MET A 164 3.53 -21.46 0.44
C MET A 164 3.80 -22.40 -0.72
N VAL A 165 3.07 -22.20 -1.80
CA VAL A 165 3.28 -22.86 -3.10
C VAL A 165 3.68 -21.77 -4.09
N ILE A 166 4.81 -21.95 -4.75
CA ILE A 166 5.36 -20.98 -5.71
C ILE A 166 5.36 -21.64 -7.08
N PHE A 167 4.67 -21.02 -8.03
CA PHE A 167 4.72 -21.39 -9.44
C PHE A 167 5.69 -20.45 -10.17
N ASP A 168 6.81 -21.00 -10.64
CA ASP A 168 7.77 -20.26 -11.44
C ASP A 168 7.68 -20.68 -12.92
N GLY A 169 7.10 -19.80 -13.74
CA GLY A 169 6.86 -20.05 -15.15
C GLY A 169 8.09 -19.86 -16.05
N LYS A 170 9.22 -19.36 -15.53
CA LYS A 170 10.43 -19.16 -16.35
C LYS A 170 11.23 -20.43 -16.59
N GLY A 171 11.07 -21.44 -15.74
CA GLY A 171 11.77 -22.72 -15.85
C GLY A 171 13.27 -22.70 -15.54
N ASP A 172 13.86 -21.52 -15.31
CA ASP A 172 15.20 -21.41 -14.76
C ASP A 172 15.20 -21.63 -13.24
N LEU A 173 16.34 -22.04 -12.69
CA LEU A 173 16.51 -22.23 -11.24
C LEU A 173 17.05 -20.96 -10.55
N GLU A 174 17.19 -19.84 -11.26
CA GLU A 174 17.84 -18.64 -10.71
C GLU A 174 17.02 -18.08 -9.55
N PHE A 175 15.71 -17.98 -9.73
CA PHE A 175 14.83 -17.51 -8.67
C PHE A 175 14.82 -18.46 -7.47
N PHE A 176 14.75 -19.77 -7.71
CA PHE A 176 14.83 -20.79 -6.66
C PHE A 176 16.14 -20.70 -5.86
N HIS A 177 17.28 -20.66 -6.53
CA HIS A 177 18.59 -20.54 -5.88
C HIS A 177 18.71 -19.24 -5.08
N SER A 178 18.11 -18.15 -5.57
CA SER A 178 18.07 -16.88 -4.83
C SER A 178 17.26 -16.96 -3.52
N LEU A 179 16.29 -17.87 -3.43
CA LEU A 179 15.47 -18.08 -2.23
C LEU A 179 16.09 -19.05 -1.23
N LEU A 180 16.94 -19.99 -1.67
CA LEU A 180 17.53 -21.02 -0.82
C LEU A 180 18.18 -20.48 0.48
N PRO A 181 19.01 -19.42 0.46
CA PRO A 181 19.57 -18.87 1.70
C PRO A 181 18.51 -18.37 2.68
N HIS A 182 17.41 -17.81 2.17
CA HIS A 182 16.31 -17.32 2.99
C HIS A 182 15.48 -18.47 3.59
N ILE A 183 15.26 -19.53 2.82
CA ILE A 183 14.59 -20.76 3.28
C ILE A 183 15.43 -21.44 4.37
N HIS A 184 16.74 -21.54 4.17
CA HIS A 184 17.67 -22.07 5.17
C HIS A 184 17.70 -21.24 6.44
N ARG A 185 17.80 -19.91 6.31
CA ARG A 185 17.75 -18.99 7.45
C ARG A 185 16.44 -19.07 8.23
N ALA A 186 15.32 -19.31 7.55
CA ALA A 186 14.03 -19.53 8.18
C ALA A 186 13.88 -20.92 8.85
N GLY A 187 14.89 -21.80 8.73
CA GLY A 187 14.85 -23.17 9.25
C GLY A 187 13.74 -23.99 8.58
N ARG A 188 13.58 -23.85 7.26
CA ARG A 188 12.52 -24.49 6.45
C ARG A 188 13.04 -25.42 5.36
N LEU A 189 14.34 -25.77 5.35
CA LEU A 189 14.89 -26.65 4.31
C LEU A 189 14.22 -28.02 4.29
N GLN A 190 13.90 -28.58 5.45
CA GLN A 190 13.21 -29.86 5.57
C GLN A 190 11.76 -29.81 5.05
N ASP A 191 11.15 -28.62 5.04
CA ASP A 191 9.79 -28.40 4.54
C ASP A 191 9.79 -28.18 3.01
N LEU A 192 10.96 -27.97 2.40
CA LEU A 192 11.10 -27.66 0.99
C LEU A 192 10.78 -28.88 0.13
N ARG A 193 9.95 -28.69 -0.88
CA ARG A 193 9.67 -29.65 -1.95
C ARG A 193 9.80 -28.90 -3.28
N LEU A 194 10.59 -29.43 -4.20
CA LEU A 194 10.76 -28.89 -5.54
C LEU A 194 10.16 -29.87 -6.53
N LEU A 195 9.17 -29.44 -7.30
CA LEU A 195 8.63 -30.21 -8.42
C LEU A 195 9.11 -29.55 -9.72
N ASN A 196 10.04 -30.19 -10.41
CA ASN A 196 10.58 -29.69 -11.67
C ASN A 196 10.81 -30.85 -12.65
N PRO A 197 9.87 -31.11 -13.59
CA PRO A 197 9.98 -32.18 -14.56
C PRO A 197 11.22 -32.11 -15.45
N ALA A 198 11.77 -30.90 -15.69
CA ALA A 198 12.97 -30.72 -16.49
C ALA A 198 14.27 -31.08 -15.73
N ARG A 199 14.19 -31.24 -14.40
CA ARG A 199 15.31 -31.54 -13.51
C ARG A 199 14.95 -32.69 -12.56
N PRO A 200 14.82 -33.93 -13.10
CA PRO A 200 14.42 -35.09 -12.30
C PRO A 200 15.42 -35.45 -11.19
N ASP A 201 16.67 -34.99 -11.30
CA ASP A 201 17.73 -35.19 -10.32
C ASP A 201 17.46 -34.52 -8.97
N ILE A 202 16.72 -33.41 -8.97
CA ILE A 202 16.40 -32.62 -7.76
C ILE A 202 14.89 -32.50 -7.51
N SER A 203 14.08 -33.00 -8.43
CA SER A 203 12.62 -32.98 -8.30
C SER A 203 12.15 -34.07 -7.36
N VAL A 204 11.12 -33.74 -6.57
CA VAL A 204 10.34 -34.74 -5.84
C VAL A 204 9.50 -35.56 -6.84
N LEU A 205 9.17 -36.78 -6.44
CA LEU A 205 8.21 -37.61 -7.16
C LEU A 205 6.80 -37.08 -6.90
N TYR A 206 6.01 -36.98 -7.97
CA TYR A 206 4.62 -36.58 -7.91
C TYR A 206 3.83 -37.42 -8.89
N ASN A 207 2.80 -38.12 -8.39
CA ASN A 207 1.85 -38.83 -9.21
C ASN A 207 0.53 -38.05 -9.21
N PRO A 208 0.15 -37.40 -10.34
CA PRO A 208 -1.09 -36.66 -10.42
C PRO A 208 -2.34 -37.54 -10.43
N PHE A 209 -2.23 -38.87 -10.47
CA PHE A 209 -3.34 -39.83 -10.37
C PHE A 209 -3.47 -40.48 -8.98
N HIS A 210 -2.57 -40.15 -8.05
CA HIS A 210 -2.67 -40.67 -6.69
C HIS A 210 -3.58 -39.75 -5.86
N CYS A 211 -4.68 -40.29 -5.36
CA CYS A 211 -5.59 -39.65 -4.42
C CYS A 211 -5.90 -40.61 -3.28
N ASP A 212 -5.80 -40.13 -2.03
CA ASP A 212 -6.24 -40.89 -0.85
C ASP A 212 -7.75 -40.73 -0.61
N ASP A 213 -8.37 -39.68 -1.16
CA ASP A 213 -9.81 -39.42 -1.09
C ASP A 213 -10.57 -40.14 -2.22
N ASP A 214 -11.82 -40.53 -1.96
CA ASP A 214 -12.72 -41.14 -2.95
C ASP A 214 -13.12 -40.17 -4.10
N ASN A 215 -12.66 -38.91 -4.07
CA ASN A 215 -12.97 -37.90 -5.07
C ASN A 215 -12.02 -37.94 -6.28
N TYR A 216 -11.93 -39.12 -6.89
CA TYR A 216 -11.07 -39.37 -8.05
C TYR A 216 -11.41 -38.46 -9.24
N MET A 217 -12.70 -38.15 -9.43
CA MET A 217 -13.18 -37.31 -10.53
C MET A 217 -12.60 -35.88 -10.52
N ALA A 218 -12.35 -35.29 -9.34
CA ALA A 218 -11.73 -33.96 -9.28
C ALA A 218 -10.29 -33.98 -9.81
N GLN A 219 -9.55 -35.05 -9.50
CA GLN A 219 -8.16 -35.20 -9.93
C GLN A 219 -8.06 -35.50 -11.43
N VAL A 220 -8.91 -36.40 -11.93
CA VAL A 220 -9.10 -36.65 -13.37
C VAL A 220 -9.42 -35.33 -14.10
N ASN A 221 -10.41 -34.58 -13.63
CA ASN A 221 -10.79 -33.31 -14.25
C ASN A 221 -9.66 -32.27 -14.23
N MET A 222 -8.84 -32.22 -13.17
CA MET A 222 -7.67 -31.34 -13.12
C MET A 222 -6.63 -31.72 -14.18
N VAL A 223 -6.29 -33.01 -14.29
CA VAL A 223 -5.28 -33.49 -15.25
C VAL A 223 -5.79 -33.31 -16.68
N PHE A 224 -6.99 -33.82 -16.97
CA PHE A 224 -7.50 -33.81 -18.33
C PHE A 224 -8.05 -32.46 -18.78
N GLY A 225 -8.59 -31.67 -17.84
CA GLY A 225 -8.96 -30.27 -18.11
C GLY A 225 -7.76 -29.37 -18.38
N SER A 226 -6.55 -29.78 -18.01
CA SER A 226 -5.32 -29.06 -18.40
C SER A 226 -4.90 -29.31 -19.84
N PHE A 227 -5.41 -30.38 -20.49
CA PHE A 227 -5.21 -30.57 -21.91
C PHE A 227 -6.10 -29.62 -22.68
N ASN A 228 -5.51 -28.85 -23.58
CA ASN A 228 -6.21 -27.95 -24.48
C ASN A 228 -6.93 -28.76 -25.59
N LEU A 229 -7.93 -29.54 -25.18
CA LEU A 229 -8.76 -30.39 -26.04
C LEU A 229 -9.70 -29.48 -26.82
N HIS A 230 -9.29 -29.09 -28.02
CA HIS A 230 -10.04 -28.18 -28.89
C HIS A 230 -11.38 -28.74 -29.37
N ASP A 231 -11.58 -30.06 -29.34
CA ASP A 231 -12.81 -30.73 -29.75
C ASP A 231 -13.57 -31.28 -28.52
N GLU A 232 -14.52 -30.49 -28.01
CA GLU A 232 -15.36 -30.82 -26.84
C GLU A 232 -16.08 -32.17 -26.96
N PHE A 233 -16.36 -32.62 -28.19
CA PHE A 233 -17.08 -33.87 -28.45
C PHE A 233 -16.31 -35.12 -27.99
N PHE A 234 -14.98 -35.15 -28.21
CA PHE A 234 -14.15 -36.27 -27.77
C PHE A 234 -13.64 -36.11 -26.34
N ALA A 235 -13.55 -34.88 -25.83
CA ALA A 235 -13.06 -34.62 -24.48
C ALA A 235 -13.89 -35.35 -23.41
N LYS A 236 -15.22 -35.36 -23.54
CA LYS A 236 -16.12 -36.02 -22.58
C LYS A 236 -16.04 -37.55 -22.65
N HIS A 237 -15.88 -38.12 -23.85
CA HIS A 237 -15.68 -39.56 -24.01
C HIS A 237 -14.30 -40.02 -23.54
N GLN A 238 -13.26 -39.24 -23.80
CA GLN A 238 -11.90 -39.50 -23.31
C GLN A 238 -11.83 -39.40 -21.78
N LEU A 239 -12.46 -38.38 -21.19
CA LEU A 239 -12.58 -38.24 -19.73
C LEU A 239 -13.26 -39.45 -19.10
N ASN A 240 -14.40 -39.88 -19.65
CA ASN A 240 -15.11 -41.05 -19.12
C ASN A 240 -14.28 -42.33 -19.28
N TYR A 241 -13.70 -42.57 -20.46
CA TYR A 241 -12.88 -43.75 -20.72
C TYR A 241 -11.63 -43.82 -19.83
N LEU A 242 -10.99 -42.68 -19.56
CA LEU A 242 -9.79 -42.61 -18.72
C LEU A 242 -10.12 -42.60 -17.23
N ALA A 243 -11.28 -42.10 -16.82
CA ALA A 243 -11.80 -42.29 -15.47
C ALA A 243 -12.07 -43.76 -15.17
N ASP A 244 -12.48 -44.56 -16.17
CA ASP A 244 -12.72 -46.00 -16.01
C ASP A 244 -11.44 -46.86 -16.00
N ILE A 245 -10.27 -46.31 -16.40
CA ILE A 245 -8.99 -47.04 -16.49
C ILE A 245 -8.20 -47.03 -15.17
N VAL A 246 -8.46 -46.08 -14.29
CA VAL A 246 -7.74 -45.89 -13.03
C VAL A 246 -8.62 -46.28 -11.86
#